data_AF-A0A845MB29-F1
#
_entry.id   AF-A0A845MB29-F1
#
_cell.length_a   1.000
_cell.length_b   1.000
_cell.length_c   1.000
_cell.angle_alpha   90.00
_cell.angle_beta   90.00
_cell.angle_gamma   90.00
#
_symmetry.space_group_name_H-M   'P 1'
#
loop_
_entity.id
_entity.type
_entity.pdbx_description
1 polymer ?
#
loop_
_entity_poly.entity_id
_entity_poly.type
_entity_poly.pdbx_seq_one_letter_code
_entity_poly.pdbx_strand_id
1 'polypeptide(L)' 'MKVKLLIARASADGAQNRGEVVDVPDATAKRMIEAQQAVPVRGEPREKAVPKKKAEKRSAAAAKKAD' A
#
# COMPACT_ATOMS: atom_id res chain seq x y z
N MET A 1 2.68 -3.80 13.36
CA MET A 1 1.60 -2.92 12.88
C MET A 1 2.22 -1.61 12.41
N LYS A 2 1.79 -1.12 11.25
CA LYS A 2 2.27 0.16 10.71
C LYS A 2 1.51 1.34 11.30
N VAL A 3 2.25 2.32 11.79
CA VAL A 3 1.71 3.60 12.28
C VAL A 3 2.42 4.76 11.61
N LYS A 4 1.69 5.82 11.30
CA LYS A 4 2.24 7.08 10.79
C LYS A 4 2.44 8.03 11.97
N LEU A 5 3.66 8.51 12.15
CA LEU A 5 4.01 9.38 13.26
C LEU A 5 3.43 10.78 13.08
N LEU A 6 2.82 11.32 14.13
CA LEU A 6 2.37 12.71 14.20
C LEU A 6 3.42 13.63 14.82
N ILE A 7 4.41 13.06 15.50
CA ILE A 7 5.53 13.78 16.12
C ILE A 7 6.85 13.11 15.75
N ALA A 8 7.94 13.88 15.74
CA ALA A 8 9.27 13.31 15.61
C ALA A 8 9.65 12.58 16.91
N ARG A 9 10.38 11.47 16.79
CA ARG A 9 10.85 10.67 17.93
C ARG A 9 12.23 10.08 17.65
N ALA A 10 13.01 9.86 18.69
CA ALA A 10 14.24 9.09 18.61
C ALA A 10 13.97 7.64 19.07
N SER A 11 14.56 6.68 18.37
CA SER A 11 14.52 5.26 18.68
C SER A 11 15.92 4.67 18.60
N ALA A 12 16.11 3.42 19.03
CA ALA A 12 17.41 2.74 18.97
C ALA A 12 17.96 2.67 17.53
N ASP A 13 17.08 2.55 16.54
CA ASP A 13 17.42 2.50 15.12
C ASP A 13 17.63 3.88 14.47
N GLY A 14 17.44 4.96 15.23
CA GLY A 14 17.65 6.34 14.76
C GLY A 14 16.46 7.26 14.98
N ALA A 15 16.57 8.45 14.38
CA ALA A 15 15.54 9.47 14.42
C ALA A 15 14.44 9.18 13.38
N GLN A 16 13.19 9.24 13.83
CA GLN A 16 12.00 9.06 13.02
C GLN A 16 11.24 10.38 12.99
N ASN A 17 10.99 10.89 11.79
CA ASN A 17 10.38 12.21 11.63
C ASN A 17 8.85 12.14 11.61
N ARG A 18 8.22 13.30 11.84
CA ARG A 18 6.77 13.43 11.67
C ARG A 18 6.38 13.07 10.23
N GLY A 19 5.34 12.24 10.11
CA GLY A 19 4.78 11.79 8.84
C GLY A 19 5.40 10.50 8.30
N GLU A 20 6.49 10.01 8.90
CA GLU A 20 7.06 8.72 8.55
C GLU A 20 6.17 7.57 9.01
N VAL A 21 6.21 6.48 8.26
CA VAL A 21 5.51 5.23 8.58
C VAL A 21 6.50 4.26 9.16
N VAL A 22 6.26 3.85 10.39
CA VAL A 22 7.12 2.93 11.13
C VAL A 22 6.34 1.66 11.45
N ASP A 23 6.99 0.50 11.31
CA ASP A 23 6.41 -0.76 11.75
C ASP A 23 6.86 -1.03 13.19
N VAL A 24 5.89 -1.11 14.09
CA VAL A 24 6.13 -1.35 15.52
C VAL A 24 5.21 -2.46 16.03
N PRO A 25 5.57 -3.14 17.13
CA PRO A 25 4.70 -4.14 17.74
C PRO A 25 3.33 -3.56 18.12
N ASP A 26 2.26 -4.36 18.02
CA ASP A 26 0.89 -3.92 18.27
C ASP A 26 0.68 -3.27 19.65
N ALA A 27 1.33 -3.81 20.69
CA ALA A 27 1.26 -3.23 22.03
C ALA A 27 1.83 -1.79 22.08
N THR A 28 2.93 -1.57 21.36
CA THR A 28 3.57 -0.25 21.24
C THR A 28 2.75 0.68 20.36
N ALA A 29 2.26 0.19 19.22
CA ALA A 29 1.38 0.93 18.32
C ALA A 29 0.15 1.49 19.04
N LYS A 30 -0.53 0.64 19.84
CA LYS A 30 -1.71 1.05 20.63
C LYS A 30 -1.37 2.19 21.58
N ARG A 31 -0.29 2.08 22.36
CA ARG A 31 0.16 3.14 23.27
C ARG A 31 0.45 4.45 22.54
N MET A 32 1.07 4.38 21.36
CA MET A 32 1.38 5.56 20.55
C MET A 32 0.12 6.23 20.00
N ILE A 33 -0.90 5.44 19.63
CA ILE A 33 -2.18 5.95 19.15
C ILE A 33 -2.99 6.58 20.30
N GLU A 34 -3.04 5.92 21.46
CA GLU A 34 -3.71 6.41 22.67
C GLU A 34 -3.09 7.73 23.16
N ALA A 35 -1.76 7.85 23.08
CA ALA A 35 -1.03 9.07 23.41
C ALA A 35 -1.07 10.14 22.30
N GLN A 36 -1.86 9.94 21.23
CA GLN A 36 -1.97 10.85 20.08
C GLN A 36 -0.63 11.15 19.37
N GLN A 37 0.35 10.25 19.48
CA GLN A 37 1.66 10.39 18.87
C GLN A 37 1.70 9.81 17.45
N ALA A 38 0.77 8.92 17.12
CA ALA A 38 0.72 8.25 15.82
C ALA A 38 -0.71 7.91 15.42
N VAL A 39 -0.92 7.70 14.11
CA VAL A 39 -2.19 7.20 13.56
C VAL A 39 -1.98 5.83 12.91
N PRO A 40 -2.95 4.90 13.03
CA PRO A 40 -2.85 3.59 12.41
C PRO A 40 -2.89 3.74 10.88
N VAL A 41 -1.91 3.13 10.20
CA VAL A 41 -1.97 3.01 8.73
C VAL A 41 -2.80 1.78 8.42
N ARG A 42 -4.07 1.98 8.03
CA ARG A 42 -4.88 0.89 7.45
C ARG A 42 -4.21 0.49 6.14
N GLY A 43 -3.92 -0.80 6.00
CA GLY A 43 -3.09 -1.33 4.93
C GLY A 43 -3.53 -0.82 3.55
N GLU A 44 -2.55 -0.42 2.76
CA GLU A 44 -2.75 -0.20 1.32
C GLU A 44 -3.41 -1.44 0.71
N PRO A 45 -4.26 -1.27 -0.33
CA PRO A 45 -4.75 -2.41 -1.09
C PRO A 45 -3.52 -3.17 -1.60
N ARG A 46 -3.37 -4.43 -1.15
CA ARG A 46 -2.32 -5.33 -1.65
C ARG A 46 -2.32 -5.27 -3.18
N GLU A 47 -1.23 -4.82 -3.79
CA GLU A 47 -1.05 -4.95 -5.24
C GLU A 47 -1.08 -6.43 -5.60
N LYS A 48 -2.18 -6.86 -6.21
CA LYS A 48 -2.31 -8.20 -6.78
C LYS A 48 -1.68 -8.15 -8.16
N ALA A 49 -0.75 -9.06 -8.46
CA ALA A 49 -0.30 -9.29 -9.82
C ALA A 49 -1.53 -9.68 -10.67
N VAL A 50 -2.02 -8.73 -11.48
CA VAL A 50 -3.16 -8.97 -12.37
C VAL A 50 -2.61 -9.62 -13.64
N PRO A 51 -3.02 -10.85 -14.01
CA PRO A 51 -2.58 -11.43 -15.27
C PRO A 51 -3.10 -10.55 -16.41
N LYS A 52 -2.18 -10.01 -17.23
CA LYS A 52 -2.53 -9.28 -18.44
C LYS A 52 -3.24 -10.27 -19.38
N LYS A 53 -4.57 -10.18 -19.51
CA LYS A 53 -5.30 -10.92 -20.55
C LYS A 53 -4.72 -10.47 -21.89
N LYS A 54 -4.20 -11.41 -22.67
CA LYS A 54 -3.83 -11.15 -24.06
C LYS A 54 -5.09 -10.63 -24.76
N ALA A 55 -5.05 -9.38 -25.23
CA ALA A 55 -6.11 -8.88 -26.08
C ALA A 55 -6.15 -9.77 -27.32
N GLU A 56 -7.24 -10.50 -27.50
CA GLU A 56 -7.47 -11.29 -28.70
C GLU A 56 -7.66 -10.30 -29.84
N LYS A 57 -6.63 -10.19 -30.69
CA LYS A 57 -6.68 -9.36 -31.88
C LYS A 57 -7.65 -10.05 -32.83
N ARG A 58 -8.90 -9.56 -32.90
CA ARG A 58 -9.82 -9.94 -33.96
C ARG A 58 -9.32 -9.30 -35.26
N SER A 59 -8.31 -9.90 -35.88
CA SER A 59 -7.86 -9.53 -37.22
C SER A 59 -8.93 -9.95 -38.20
N ALA A 60 -9.53 -8.94 -38.83
CA ALA A 60 -10.54 -9.07 -39.85
C ALA A 60 -10.10 -10.03 -40.97
N ALA A 61 -10.79 -11.16 -41.07
CA ALA A 61 -10.77 -12.02 -42.25
C ALA A 61 -12.20 -12.53 -42.48
N ALA A 62 -13.08 -11.64 -42.91
CA ALA A 62 -14.41 -11.97 -43.41
C ALA A 62 -14.90 -10.89 -44.38
N ALA A 63 -14.17 -10.71 -45.49
CA ALA A 63 -14.67 -9.99 -46.65
C ALA A 63 -14.29 -10.79 -47.92
N LYS A 64 -14.90 -11.96 -48.07
CA LYS A 64 -15.09 -12.60 -49.38
C LYS A 64 -16.41 -13.37 -49.37
N LYS A 65 -17.50 -12.65 -49.64
CA LYS A 65 -18.68 -13.17 -50.35
C LYS A 65 -18.53 -12.66 -51.79
N ALA A 66 -18.45 -13.55 -52.79
CA ALA A 66 -19.58 -14.02 -53.62
C ALA A 66 -20.15 -12.85 -54.45
N ASP A 67 -20.39 -12.90 -55.74
CA ASP A 67 -20.36 -13.88 -56.84
C ASP A 67 -20.32 -12.99 -58.11
#